data_AF-A0A8B9HR27-F1
#
_entry.id   AF-A0A8B9HR27-F1
#
_cell.length_a   1.000
_cell.length_b   1.000
_cell.length_c   1.000
_cell.angle_alpha   90.00
_cell.angle_beta   90.00
_cell.angle_gamma   90.00
#
_symmetry.space_group_name_H-M   'P 1'
#
loop_
_entity.id
_entity.type
_entity.pdbx_description
1 polymer ?
#
loop_
_entity_poly.entity_id
_entity_poly.type
_entity_poly.pdbx_seq_one_letter_code
_entity_poly.pdbx_strand_id
1 'polypeptide(L)'
;MVTKGACATELSAVLNELWKLDVNRLKPGKDYTINLQGKADYVAQGSNRANDKANVPLFTYVNEGKLKSIPTYARFISLLDNYEMSTGVSEQVTSQEQEEENLFLDAILKTEVMKRAHQHLVSKKQAIFQTMHHTCATFCFTDLFVLWVCGVYFNHTLPTANDHVVNLQFSWKDLVKPTGSSFIGVSPEFEMALFTIAFLMSNDRLTKTVVKVDKYLIEIVMCRHGRAIGTSYPKLLTRDP
;
A
#
# COMPACT_ATOMS: atom_id res chain seq x y z
N MET A 1 -20.50 3.66 -21.97
CA MET A 1 -19.82 4.62 -21.10
C MET A 1 -20.24 4.32 -19.66
N VAL A 2 -19.36 3.77 -18.83
CA VAL A 2 -19.63 3.60 -17.40
C VAL A 2 -19.43 4.97 -16.75
N THR A 3 -20.45 5.51 -16.08
CA THR A 3 -20.33 6.79 -15.36
C THR A 3 -19.30 6.64 -14.23
N LYS A 4 -18.49 7.67 -13.96
CA LYS A 4 -17.44 7.64 -12.91
C LYS A 4 -17.96 7.14 -11.55
N GLY A 5 -19.23 7.41 -11.23
CA GLY A 5 -19.88 6.92 -10.01
C GLY A 5 -20.12 5.39 -9.97
N ALA A 6 -20.46 4.76 -11.10
CA ALA A 6 -20.67 3.31 -11.15
C ALA A 6 -19.35 2.53 -10.98
N CYS A 7 -18.24 3.08 -11.49
CA CYS A 7 -16.90 2.52 -11.37
C CYS A 7 -16.41 2.50 -9.90
N ALA A 8 -16.67 3.58 -9.16
CA ALA A 8 -16.28 3.69 -7.74
C ALA A 8 -17.08 2.74 -6.82
N THR A 9 -18.38 2.57 -7.08
CA THR A 9 -19.23 1.63 -6.34
C THR A 9 -18.80 0.19 -6.58
N GLU A 10 -18.48 -0.15 -7.83
CA GLU A 10 -17.97 -1.47 -8.20
C GLU A 10 -16.61 -1.77 -7.54
N LEU A 11 -15.68 -0.82 -7.58
CA LEU A 11 -14.39 -0.96 -6.91
C LEU A 11 -14.58 -1.13 -5.40
N SER A 12 -15.47 -0.35 -4.78
CA SER A 12 -15.78 -0.50 -3.36
C SER A 12 -16.31 -1.91 -3.05
N ALA A 13 -17.23 -2.43 -3.87
CA ALA A 13 -17.79 -3.77 -3.68
C ALA A 13 -16.71 -4.85 -3.72
N VAL A 14 -15.86 -4.86 -4.75
CA VAL A 14 -14.81 -5.88 -4.88
C VAL A 14 -13.78 -5.75 -3.75
N LEU A 15 -13.39 -4.54 -3.37
CA LEU A 15 -12.43 -4.32 -2.28
C LEU A 15 -12.97 -4.81 -0.93
N ASN A 16 -14.27 -4.70 -0.66
CA ASN A 16 -14.87 -5.28 0.55
C ASN A 16 -14.87 -6.81 0.56
N GLU A 17 -14.98 -7.44 -0.62
CA GLU A 17 -14.81 -8.89 -0.72
C GLU A 17 -13.36 -9.30 -0.46
N LEU A 18 -12.40 -8.61 -1.09
CA LEU A 18 -10.98 -8.83 -0.86
C LEU A 18 -10.62 -8.60 0.61
N TRP A 19 -11.19 -7.58 1.25
CA TRP A 19 -10.97 -7.27 2.67
C TRP A 19 -11.37 -8.44 3.58
N LYS A 20 -12.44 -9.18 3.23
CA LYS A 20 -12.90 -10.36 3.99
C LYS A 20 -12.06 -11.60 3.72
N LEU A 21 -11.49 -11.72 2.52
CA LEU A 21 -10.66 -12.85 2.09
C LEU A 21 -9.19 -12.73 2.54
N ASP A 22 -8.78 -11.56 2.99
CA ASP A 22 -7.44 -11.26 3.47
C ASP A 22 -7.18 -11.87 4.87
N VAL A 23 -6.98 -13.19 4.87
CA VAL A 23 -6.71 -13.99 6.07
C VAL A 23 -5.32 -13.76 6.66
N ASN A 24 -4.38 -13.25 5.84
CA ASN A 24 -3.00 -13.02 6.24
C ASN A 24 -2.82 -11.69 6.98
N ARG A 25 -3.81 -10.80 6.95
CA ARG A 25 -3.83 -9.54 7.71
C ARG A 25 -3.34 -9.69 9.14
N LEU A 26 -2.37 -8.86 9.51
CA LEU A 26 -1.87 -8.72 10.86
C LEU A 26 -2.88 -7.98 11.74
N LYS A 27 -3.03 -8.47 12.98
CA LYS A 27 -3.97 -7.92 13.95
C LYS A 27 -3.27 -6.93 14.89
N PRO A 28 -3.72 -5.67 14.96
CA PRO A 28 -3.20 -4.71 15.93
C PRO A 28 -3.33 -5.24 17.37
N GLY A 29 -2.33 -4.94 18.21
CA GLY A 29 -2.24 -5.40 19.60
C GLY A 29 -1.86 -6.88 19.78
N LYS A 30 -1.82 -7.67 18.70
CA LYS A 30 -1.40 -9.08 18.73
C LYS A 30 -0.17 -9.32 17.85
N ASP A 31 -0.26 -8.94 16.59
CA ASP A 31 0.79 -9.18 15.60
C ASP A 31 1.69 -7.96 15.42
N TYR A 32 1.24 -6.77 15.80
CA TYR A 32 2.07 -5.57 15.89
C TYR A 32 1.51 -4.60 16.93
N THR A 33 2.34 -3.67 17.39
CA THR A 33 1.95 -2.54 18.23
C THR A 33 2.57 -1.27 17.66
N ILE A 34 1.73 -0.26 17.49
CA ILE A 34 2.16 1.06 17.04
C ILE A 34 2.13 2.03 18.20
N ASN A 35 3.17 2.86 18.28
CA ASN A 35 3.24 4.01 19.15
C ASN A 35 2.85 5.25 18.37
N LEU A 36 1.60 5.66 18.57
CA LEU A 36 1.06 6.88 17.99
C LEU A 36 1.61 8.06 18.81
N GLN A 37 2.71 8.64 18.34
CA GLN A 37 3.40 9.75 19.02
C GLN A 37 2.64 11.09 18.86
N GLY A 38 3.33 12.21 19.04
CA GLY A 38 2.74 13.55 18.97
C GLY A 38 2.10 13.91 17.62
N LYS A 39 1.22 14.90 17.66
CA LYS A 39 0.60 15.50 16.47
C LYS A 39 1.67 16.20 15.61
N ALA A 40 1.58 16.04 14.30
CA ALA A 40 2.42 16.74 13.34
C ALA A 40 2.09 18.22 13.34
N ASP A 41 3.11 19.08 13.29
CA ASP A 41 2.90 20.47 12.94
C ASP A 41 2.51 20.56 11.45
N TYR A 42 1.66 21.52 11.09
CA TYR A 42 1.29 21.76 9.69
C TYR A 42 2.54 22.19 8.90
N VAL A 43 2.89 21.44 7.86
CA VAL A 43 4.00 21.76 6.95
C VAL A 43 3.39 22.25 5.63
N ALA A 44 3.66 23.50 5.27
CA ALA A 44 3.18 24.09 4.02
C ALA A 44 3.81 23.37 2.81
N GLN A 45 3.04 23.20 1.75
CA GLN A 45 3.48 22.53 0.52
C GLN A 45 4.69 23.29 -0.08
N GLY A 46 5.87 22.66 -0.10
CA GLY A 46 7.14 23.28 -0.52
C GLY A 46 8.10 23.67 0.62
N SER A 47 7.75 23.41 1.88
CA SER A 47 8.66 23.58 3.03
C SER A 47 9.24 22.25 3.50
N ASN A 48 10.57 22.20 3.70
CA ASN A 48 11.28 21.03 4.24
C ASN A 48 11.48 21.10 5.76
N ARG A 49 10.84 22.06 6.44
CA ARG A 49 10.96 22.25 7.89
C ARG A 49 9.74 21.65 8.58
N ALA A 50 9.82 20.37 8.91
CA ALA A 50 8.95 19.75 9.92
C ALA A 50 9.73 19.64 11.22
N ASN A 51 9.15 20.04 12.34
CA ASN A 51 9.78 19.81 13.63
C ASN A 51 9.53 18.35 14.02
N ASP A 52 10.59 17.55 14.15
CA ASP A 52 10.44 16.15 14.54
C ASP A 52 10.05 16.06 16.02
N LYS A 53 8.79 15.69 16.27
CA LYS A 53 8.21 15.40 17.61
C LYS A 53 8.03 13.90 17.89
N ALA A 54 8.68 13.03 17.11
CA ALA A 54 8.47 11.60 17.05
C ALA A 54 9.81 10.88 17.28
N ASN A 55 10.37 11.10 18.47
CA ASN A 55 11.69 10.61 18.88
C ASN A 55 11.77 9.07 19.04
N VAL A 56 10.68 8.33 18.86
CA VAL A 56 10.67 6.85 18.93
C VAL A 56 10.14 6.21 17.65
N PRO A 57 10.41 4.92 17.38
CA PRO A 57 9.86 4.23 16.20
C PRO A 57 8.34 4.14 16.24
N LEU A 58 7.69 4.17 15.07
CA LEU A 58 6.23 3.95 14.96
C LEU A 58 5.86 2.56 15.46
N PHE A 59 6.58 1.51 15.04
CA PHE A 59 6.35 0.17 15.51
C PHE A 59 7.19 -0.10 16.76
N THR A 60 6.54 -0.29 17.90
CA THR A 60 7.21 -0.75 19.14
C THR A 60 7.34 -2.26 19.19
N TYR A 61 6.50 -2.96 18.43
CA TYR A 61 6.54 -4.42 18.32
C TYR A 61 5.97 -4.85 16.97
N VAL A 62 6.60 -5.85 16.35
CA VAL A 62 6.07 -6.59 15.20
C VAL A 62 6.42 -8.06 15.42
N ASN A 63 5.46 -8.95 15.18
CA ASN A 63 5.65 -10.38 15.26
C ASN A 63 6.43 -10.90 14.05
N GLU A 64 7.76 -10.76 14.10
CA GLU A 64 8.65 -11.23 13.05
C GLU A 64 8.52 -12.72 12.76
N GLY A 65 8.24 -13.55 13.78
CA GLY A 65 8.04 -14.98 13.60
C GLY A 65 6.86 -15.27 12.68
N LYS A 66 5.77 -14.52 12.86
CA LYS A 66 4.60 -14.60 11.97
C LYS A 66 4.93 -14.12 10.56
N LEU A 67 5.63 -12.98 10.41
CA LEU A 67 6.05 -12.46 9.10
C LEU A 67 6.90 -13.46 8.32
N LYS A 68 7.89 -14.07 8.98
CA LYS A 68 8.78 -15.09 8.40
C LYS A 68 8.05 -16.39 8.09
N SER A 69 7.00 -16.72 8.85
CA SER A 69 6.22 -17.95 8.65
C SER A 69 5.23 -17.88 7.48
N ILE A 70 4.70 -16.70 7.17
CA ILE A 70 3.72 -16.53 6.09
C ILE A 70 4.49 -16.32 4.78
N PRO A 71 4.31 -17.18 3.76
CA PRO A 71 5.09 -17.10 2.53
C PRO A 71 4.98 -15.76 1.80
N THR A 72 3.80 -15.13 1.79
CA THR A 72 3.60 -13.86 1.08
C THR A 72 4.39 -12.73 1.73
N TYR A 73 4.36 -12.61 3.06
CA TYR A 73 5.20 -11.65 3.78
C TYR A 73 6.69 -11.96 3.66
N ALA A 74 7.10 -13.21 3.81
CA ALA A 74 8.51 -13.59 3.72
C ALA A 74 9.11 -13.24 2.35
N ARG A 75 8.40 -13.59 1.26
CA ARG A 75 8.81 -13.23 -0.11
C ARG A 75 8.76 -11.73 -0.36
N PHE A 76 7.77 -11.04 0.19
CA PHE A 76 7.70 -9.59 0.10
C PHE A 76 8.90 -8.92 0.77
N ILE A 77 9.28 -9.35 1.98
CA ILE A 77 10.44 -8.82 2.70
C ILE A 77 11.74 -9.04 1.90
N SER A 78 11.88 -10.18 1.22
CA SER A 78 13.00 -10.45 0.30
C SER A 78 12.96 -9.65 -1.01
N LEU A 79 11.86 -8.98 -1.35
CA LEU A 79 11.88 -8.01 -2.46
C LEU A 79 12.35 -6.64 -1.99
N LEU A 80 12.09 -6.35 -0.72
CA LEU A 80 12.37 -5.06 -0.11
C LEU A 80 13.87 -4.88 0.21
N ASP A 81 14.59 -5.94 0.58
CA ASP A 81 16.01 -5.88 0.89
C ASP A 81 16.91 -5.61 -0.33
N ASN A 82 16.51 -6.03 -1.53
CA ASN A 82 17.23 -5.76 -2.79
C ASN A 82 17.13 -4.31 -3.28
N TYR A 83 16.31 -3.49 -2.63
CA TYR A 83 15.88 -2.27 -3.24
C TYR A 83 16.83 -1.07 -3.06
N GLU A 84 17.60 -0.76 -4.09
CA GLU A 84 18.56 0.33 -4.09
C GLU A 84 18.00 1.62 -4.74
N MET A 85 17.78 2.65 -3.92
CA MET A 85 17.09 3.91 -4.29
C MET A 85 17.93 4.89 -5.15
N SER A 86 18.83 4.39 -5.99
CA SER A 86 19.69 5.23 -6.84
C SER A 86 18.92 5.75 -8.05
N THR A 87 18.33 6.94 -7.93
CA THR A 87 17.67 7.63 -9.04
C THR A 87 18.69 8.07 -10.08
N GLY A 88 18.58 7.57 -11.33
CA GLY A 88 19.37 8.03 -12.47
C GLY A 88 20.19 6.96 -13.20
N VAL A 89 20.19 5.72 -12.70
CA VAL A 89 20.77 4.57 -13.40
C VAL A 89 19.63 3.68 -13.89
N SER A 90 19.73 3.12 -15.10
CA SER A 90 18.79 2.09 -15.53
C SER A 90 18.89 0.92 -14.55
N GLU A 91 17.80 0.60 -13.87
CA GLU A 91 17.70 -0.59 -13.02
C GLU A 91 18.02 -1.80 -13.89
N GLN A 92 19.17 -2.43 -13.61
CA GLN A 92 19.58 -3.66 -14.29
C GLN A 92 18.93 -4.79 -13.51
N VAL A 93 17.72 -5.18 -13.91
CA VAL A 93 17.02 -6.31 -13.29
C VAL A 93 17.90 -7.55 -13.44
N THR A 94 18.48 -8.00 -12.34
CA THR A 94 19.29 -9.21 -12.31
C THR A 94 18.41 -10.44 -12.45
N SER A 95 18.97 -11.56 -12.89
CA SER A 95 18.21 -12.82 -12.93
C SER A 95 17.72 -13.26 -11.55
N GLN A 96 18.46 -12.88 -10.49
CA GLN A 96 18.07 -13.14 -9.11
C GLN A 96 16.86 -12.29 -8.70
N GLU A 97 16.88 -10.98 -8.94
CA GLU A 97 15.73 -10.10 -8.66
C GLU A 97 14.47 -10.58 -9.41
N GLN A 98 14.61 -10.99 -10.67
CA GLN A 98 13.50 -11.52 -11.44
C GLN A 98 12.95 -12.83 -10.86
N GLU A 99 13.81 -13.70 -10.34
CA GLU A 99 13.41 -14.95 -9.68
C GLU A 99 12.68 -14.67 -8.37
N GLU A 100 13.16 -13.72 -7.57
CA GLU A 100 12.52 -13.33 -6.32
C GLU A 100 11.14 -12.69 -6.56
N GLU A 101 11.01 -11.86 -7.60
CA GLU A 101 9.72 -11.33 -8.06
C GLU A 101 8.76 -12.47 -8.44
N ASN A 102 9.23 -13.44 -9.21
CA ASN A 102 8.42 -14.59 -9.62
C ASN A 102 7.94 -15.40 -8.40
N LEU A 103 8.82 -15.65 -7.43
CA LEU A 103 8.49 -16.37 -6.21
C LEU A 103 7.46 -15.62 -5.35
N PHE A 104 7.53 -14.29 -5.30
CA PHE A 104 6.53 -13.46 -4.65
C PHE A 104 5.18 -13.51 -5.39
N LEU A 105 5.18 -13.30 -6.71
CA LEU A 105 3.97 -13.37 -7.54
C LEU A 105 3.29 -14.73 -7.41
N ASP A 106 4.06 -15.83 -7.45
CA ASP A 106 3.55 -17.18 -7.25
C ASP A 106 2.95 -17.40 -5.86
N ALA A 107 3.53 -16.78 -4.82
CA ALA A 107 3.00 -16.87 -3.47
C ALA A 107 1.65 -16.15 -3.36
N ILE A 108 1.56 -14.91 -3.86
CA ILE A 108 0.33 -14.11 -3.76
C ILE A 108 -0.78 -14.66 -4.66
N LEU A 109 -0.46 -15.19 -5.86
CA LEU A 109 -1.46 -15.74 -6.79
C LEU A 109 -2.17 -16.99 -6.23
N LYS A 110 -1.58 -17.67 -5.25
CA LYS A 110 -2.20 -18.81 -4.56
C LYS A 110 -3.26 -18.38 -3.53
N THR A 111 -3.27 -17.12 -3.13
CA THR A 111 -4.21 -16.58 -2.12
C THR A 111 -5.61 -16.40 -2.67
N GLU A 112 -6.63 -16.50 -1.81
CA GLU A 112 -8.02 -16.26 -2.21
C GLU A 112 -8.26 -14.79 -2.62
N VAL A 113 -7.51 -13.86 -2.04
CA VAL A 113 -7.51 -12.43 -2.43
C VAL A 113 -7.16 -12.28 -3.91
N MET A 114 -6.02 -12.81 -4.34
CA MET A 114 -5.61 -12.68 -5.74
C MET A 114 -6.47 -13.52 -6.69
N LYS A 115 -6.96 -14.69 -6.28
CA LYS A 115 -7.92 -15.47 -7.09
C LYS A 115 -9.19 -14.68 -7.34
N ARG A 116 -9.73 -14.02 -6.32
CA ARG A 116 -10.93 -13.19 -6.44
C ARG A 116 -10.69 -11.95 -7.29
N ALA A 117 -9.52 -11.31 -7.17
CA ALA A 117 -9.10 -10.20 -8.02
C ALA A 117 -8.99 -10.64 -9.49
N HIS A 118 -8.40 -11.82 -9.73
CA HIS A 118 -8.31 -12.43 -11.05
C HIS A 118 -9.67 -12.70 -11.67
N GLN A 119 -10.59 -13.32 -10.94
CA GLN A 119 -11.96 -13.53 -11.39
C GLN A 119 -12.66 -12.22 -11.75
N HIS A 120 -12.46 -11.15 -10.96
CA HIS A 120 -13.01 -9.83 -11.27
C HIS A 120 -12.50 -9.31 -12.62
N LEU A 121 -11.18 -9.32 -12.82
CA LEU A 121 -10.54 -8.73 -13.99
C LEU A 121 -10.81 -9.54 -15.27
N VAL A 122 -10.86 -10.87 -15.17
CA VAL A 122 -11.28 -11.74 -16.28
C VAL A 122 -12.71 -11.44 -16.70
N SER A 123 -13.64 -11.21 -15.77
CA SER A 123 -15.02 -10.85 -16.09
C SER A 123 -15.12 -9.52 -16.86
N LYS A 124 -14.12 -8.64 -16.67
CA LYS A 124 -13.97 -7.35 -17.37
C LYS A 124 -13.14 -7.42 -18.64
N LYS A 125 -12.69 -8.62 -19.05
CA LYS A 125 -11.78 -8.84 -20.18
C LYS A 125 -10.43 -8.11 -20.02
N GLN A 126 -9.94 -8.01 -18.79
CA GLN A 126 -8.65 -7.40 -18.46
C GLN A 126 -7.67 -8.49 -18.02
N ALA A 127 -6.43 -8.42 -18.52
CA ALA A 127 -5.39 -9.41 -18.22
C ALA A 127 -4.51 -8.94 -17.05
N ILE A 128 -4.23 -9.86 -16.12
CA ILE A 128 -3.47 -9.58 -14.89
C ILE A 128 -1.95 -9.73 -15.08
N PHE A 129 -1.52 -10.73 -15.86
CA PHE A 129 -0.16 -11.27 -15.74
C PHE A 129 0.95 -10.27 -16.12
N GLN A 130 0.81 -9.53 -17.22
CA GLN A 130 1.81 -8.52 -17.63
C GLN A 130 1.77 -7.26 -16.75
N THR A 131 0.63 -6.94 -16.16
CA THR A 131 0.47 -5.76 -15.31
C THR A 131 1.11 -5.97 -13.94
N MET A 132 1.10 -7.20 -13.42
CA MET A 132 1.62 -7.48 -12.08
C MET A 132 3.13 -7.29 -11.95
N HIS A 133 3.94 -7.67 -12.95
CA HIS A 133 5.39 -7.42 -12.90
C HIS A 133 5.71 -5.92 -12.76
N HIS A 134 5.10 -5.07 -13.59
CA HIS A 134 5.26 -3.62 -13.50
C HIS A 134 4.68 -3.02 -12.20
N THR A 135 3.60 -3.61 -11.69
CA THR A 135 2.99 -3.19 -10.42
C THR A 135 3.90 -3.54 -9.23
N CYS A 136 4.54 -4.71 -9.26
CA CYS A 136 5.40 -5.22 -8.17
C CYS A 136 6.60 -4.29 -7.92
N ALA A 137 7.30 -3.88 -8.97
CA ALA A 137 8.41 -2.94 -8.88
C ALA A 137 8.01 -1.58 -8.29
N THR A 138 6.83 -1.08 -8.67
CA THR A 138 6.34 0.23 -8.16
C THR A 138 5.80 0.15 -6.74
N PHE A 139 5.19 -0.97 -6.39
CA PHE A 139 4.65 -1.24 -5.06
C PHE A 139 5.78 -1.40 -4.02
N CYS A 140 6.89 -2.04 -4.40
CA CYS A 140 8.09 -2.09 -3.55
C CYS A 140 8.64 -0.68 -3.24
N PHE A 141 8.61 0.28 -4.20
CA PHE A 141 8.98 1.69 -3.96
C PHE A 141 8.16 2.34 -2.83
N THR A 142 6.86 2.04 -2.71
CA THR A 142 5.95 2.72 -1.76
C THR A 142 5.91 2.06 -0.39
N ASP A 143 6.11 0.75 -0.31
CA ASP A 143 5.94 -0.02 0.92
C ASP A 143 7.24 -0.22 1.70
N LEU A 144 8.39 -0.27 0.99
CA LEU A 144 9.71 -0.10 1.62
C LEU A 144 9.76 1.20 2.44
N PHE A 145 9.02 2.19 1.95
CA PHE A 145 8.91 3.53 2.50
C PHE A 145 8.02 3.61 3.75
N VAL A 146 7.29 2.56 4.14
CA VAL A 146 6.46 2.55 5.36
C VAL A 146 7.05 1.63 6.42
N LEU A 147 7.69 0.52 6.01
CA LEU A 147 8.31 -0.45 6.92
C LEU A 147 9.63 0.05 7.53
N TRP A 148 10.30 1.03 6.92
CA TRP A 148 11.61 1.56 7.36
C TRP A 148 11.60 3.06 7.72
N VAL A 149 10.48 3.54 8.29
CA VAL A 149 10.36 4.94 8.74
C VAL A 149 10.59 5.06 10.24
N CYS A 150 11.69 5.72 10.57
CA CYS A 150 11.85 6.44 11.83
C CYS A 150 10.99 7.72 11.79
N GLY A 151 10.10 7.89 12.76
CA GLY A 151 9.37 9.14 13.01
C GLY A 151 8.06 9.27 12.23
N VAL A 152 6.92 9.12 12.92
CA VAL A 152 5.57 9.30 12.36
C VAL A 152 4.79 10.30 13.18
N TYR A 153 4.13 11.23 12.49
CA TYR A 153 3.16 12.15 13.08
C TYR A 153 1.74 11.99 12.56
N PHE A 154 0.78 12.32 13.42
CA PHE A 154 -0.65 12.33 13.09
C PHE A 154 -1.14 13.73 12.75
N ASN A 155 -2.12 13.83 11.85
CA ASN A 155 -2.97 15.00 11.77
C ASN A 155 -4.47 14.65 11.76
N HIS A 156 -5.21 15.49 12.51
CA HIS A 156 -6.66 15.61 12.70
C HIS A 156 -7.49 14.48 13.34
N THR A 157 -7.14 13.20 13.25
CA THR A 157 -7.84 12.14 14.01
C THR A 157 -6.83 11.17 14.60
N LEU A 158 -6.85 11.00 15.93
CA LEU A 158 -6.03 9.98 16.60
C LEU A 158 -6.49 8.61 16.08
N PRO A 159 -5.61 7.80 15.47
CA PRO A 159 -5.96 6.42 15.22
C PRO A 159 -6.30 5.74 16.54
N THR A 160 -7.32 4.90 16.52
CA THR A 160 -7.45 3.89 17.57
C THR A 160 -6.31 2.88 17.36
N ALA A 161 -5.89 2.20 18.43
CA ALA A 161 -4.87 1.14 18.32
C ALA A 161 -5.23 0.06 17.29
N ASN A 162 -6.51 -0.03 16.89
CA ASN A 162 -7.06 -1.06 16.01
C ASN A 162 -7.24 -0.60 14.55
N ASP A 163 -6.72 0.56 14.16
CA ASP A 163 -6.90 1.03 12.80
C ASP A 163 -5.88 0.49 11.80
N HIS A 164 -6.40 0.07 10.65
CA HIS A 164 -5.65 -0.45 9.51
C HIS A 164 -5.40 0.61 8.44
N VAL A 165 -5.97 1.81 8.57
CA VAL A 165 -5.67 2.96 7.71
C VAL A 165 -5.34 4.12 8.61
N VAL A 166 -4.14 4.68 8.47
CA VAL A 166 -3.68 5.78 9.30
C VAL A 166 -3.04 6.88 8.46
N ASN A 167 -3.17 8.13 8.92
CA ASN A 167 -2.46 9.27 8.35
C ASN A 167 -1.07 9.34 8.96
N LEU A 168 -0.05 9.21 8.11
CA LEU A 168 1.35 9.26 8.47
C LEU A 168 1.99 10.50 7.83
N GLN A 169 2.79 11.21 8.60
CA GLN A 169 3.75 12.17 8.07
C GLN A 169 5.13 11.79 8.58
N PHE A 170 6.12 11.80 7.69
CA PHE A 170 7.49 11.46 8.02
C PHE A 170 8.50 12.16 7.12
N SER A 171 9.73 12.22 7.58
CA SER A 171 10.89 12.68 6.83
C SER A 171 11.69 11.49 6.33
N TRP A 172 12.24 11.60 5.13
CA TRP A 172 13.17 10.62 4.59
C TRP A 172 14.30 11.33 3.85
N LYS A 173 15.56 11.05 4.21
CA LYS A 173 16.77 11.73 3.71
C LYS A 173 16.59 13.26 3.65
N ASP A 174 16.16 13.86 4.77
CA ASP A 174 15.92 15.30 4.95
C ASP A 174 14.79 15.91 4.09
N LEU A 175 14.05 15.08 3.35
CA LEU A 175 12.85 15.49 2.63
C LEU A 175 11.61 15.15 3.46
N VAL A 176 10.84 16.18 3.82
CA VAL A 176 9.54 15.99 4.49
C VAL A 176 8.52 15.58 3.45
N LYS A 177 7.97 14.37 3.58
CA LYS A 177 6.80 13.98 2.78
C LYS A 177 5.55 14.59 3.40
N PRO A 178 4.66 15.20 2.58
CA PRO A 178 3.37 15.65 3.09
C PRO A 178 2.57 14.47 3.63
N THR A 179 1.66 14.72 4.58
CA THR A 179 0.83 13.68 5.21
C THR A 179 0.17 12.79 4.16
N GLY A 180 0.54 11.51 4.14
CA GLY A 180 -0.05 10.48 3.30
C GLY A 180 -0.78 9.46 4.17
N SER A 181 -1.81 8.81 3.64
CA SER A 181 -2.40 7.67 4.34
C SER A 181 -1.75 6.40 3.85
N SER A 182 -1.58 5.45 4.76
CA SER A 182 -1.06 4.12 4.45
C SER A 182 -1.94 3.07 5.09
N PHE A 183 -2.02 1.91 4.47
CA PHE A 183 -2.54 0.74 5.14
C PHE A 183 -1.52 0.24 6.17
N ILE A 184 -1.99 -0.27 7.30
CA ILE A 184 -1.17 -0.93 8.31
C ILE A 184 -1.74 -2.31 8.60
N GLY A 185 -0.88 -3.32 8.51
CA GLY A 185 -1.19 -4.69 8.84
C GLY A 185 -1.98 -5.44 7.77
N VAL A 186 -2.43 -4.80 6.69
CA VAL A 186 -2.96 -5.51 5.51
C VAL A 186 -1.87 -6.40 4.90
N SER A 187 -2.29 -7.41 4.14
CA SER A 187 -1.34 -8.30 3.47
C SER A 187 -0.83 -7.71 2.15
N PRO A 188 0.40 -8.09 1.72
CA PRO A 188 0.94 -7.65 0.44
C PRO A 188 0.03 -8.01 -0.74
N GLU A 189 -0.62 -9.17 -0.69
CA GLU A 189 -1.57 -9.59 -1.71
C GLU A 189 -2.84 -8.74 -1.77
N PHE A 190 -3.30 -8.17 -0.64
CA PHE A 190 -4.46 -7.26 -0.62
C PHE A 190 -4.15 -5.95 -1.32
N GLU A 191 -3.02 -5.32 -0.96
CA GLU A 191 -2.61 -4.05 -1.59
C GLU A 191 -2.29 -4.24 -3.07
N MET A 192 -1.58 -5.32 -3.41
CA MET A 192 -1.29 -5.68 -4.79
C MET A 192 -2.57 -5.85 -5.61
N ALA A 193 -3.57 -6.54 -5.07
CA ALA A 193 -4.87 -6.70 -5.71
C ALA A 193 -5.59 -5.35 -5.88
N LEU A 194 -5.60 -4.51 -4.85
CA LEU A 194 -6.24 -3.19 -4.87
C LEU A 194 -5.66 -2.30 -5.97
N PHE A 195 -4.35 -2.13 -6.01
CA PHE A 195 -3.70 -1.26 -6.99
C PHE A 195 -3.77 -1.83 -8.41
N THR A 196 -3.66 -3.15 -8.56
CA THR A 196 -3.81 -3.80 -9.87
C THR A 196 -5.22 -3.57 -10.45
N ILE A 197 -6.26 -3.76 -9.63
CA ILE A 197 -7.65 -3.54 -10.06
C ILE A 197 -7.87 -2.06 -10.38
N ALA A 198 -7.47 -1.15 -9.48
CA ALA A 198 -7.63 0.28 -9.70
C ALA A 198 -6.92 0.76 -10.99
N PHE A 199 -5.73 0.23 -11.27
CA PHE A 199 -4.97 0.53 -12.48
C PHE A 199 -5.64 0.05 -13.75
N LEU A 200 -6.23 -1.13 -13.73
CA LEU A 200 -6.90 -1.65 -14.91
C LEU A 200 -8.27 -0.99 -15.12
N MET A 201 -8.92 -0.48 -14.07
CA MET A 201 -10.20 0.22 -14.18
C MET A 201 -10.12 1.61 -14.84
N SER A 202 -8.95 2.25 -14.92
CA SER A 202 -8.77 3.58 -15.51
C SER A 202 -7.50 3.70 -16.34
N ASN A 203 -7.61 4.31 -17.52
CA ASN A 203 -6.46 4.65 -18.37
C ASN A 203 -5.95 6.09 -18.16
N ASP A 204 -6.48 6.80 -17.17
CA ASP A 204 -6.10 8.17 -16.88
C ASP A 204 -4.67 8.24 -16.33
N ARG A 205 -3.95 9.33 -16.61
CA ARG A 205 -2.60 9.57 -16.04
C ARG A 205 -2.62 9.73 -14.53
N LEU A 206 -3.72 10.24 -13.98
CA LEU A 206 -3.95 10.39 -12.55
C LEU A 206 -5.39 9.98 -12.27
N THR A 207 -5.55 8.89 -11.55
CA THR A 207 -6.84 8.39 -11.10
C THR A 207 -7.00 8.72 -9.64
N LYS A 208 -8.15 9.33 -9.30
CA LYS A 208 -8.61 9.51 -7.92
C LYS A 208 -9.98 8.87 -7.81
N THR A 209 -10.12 7.87 -6.94
CA THR A 209 -11.39 7.16 -6.78
C THR A 209 -11.69 6.99 -5.31
N VAL A 210 -12.81 7.56 -4.88
CA VAL A 210 -13.30 7.41 -3.52
C VAL A 210 -14.00 6.06 -3.40
N VAL A 211 -13.56 5.26 -2.43
CA VAL A 211 -14.09 3.93 -2.15
C VAL A 211 -14.37 3.78 -0.66
N LYS A 212 -15.41 3.02 -0.34
CA LYS A 212 -15.67 2.59 1.04
C LYS A 212 -15.15 1.16 1.21
N VAL A 213 -14.17 0.94 2.07
CA VAL A 213 -13.61 -0.38 2.41
C VAL A 213 -13.82 -0.58 3.91
N ASP A 214 -14.66 -1.55 4.27
CA ASP A 214 -15.07 -1.80 5.65
C ASP A 214 -15.59 -0.50 6.30
N LYS A 215 -15.01 -0.08 7.43
CA LYS A 215 -15.33 1.18 8.11
C LYS A 215 -14.62 2.40 7.53
N TYR A 216 -13.76 2.25 6.52
CA TYR A 216 -12.93 3.34 6.00
C TYR A 216 -13.49 3.91 4.70
N LEU A 217 -13.63 5.23 4.63
CA LEU A 217 -13.83 5.96 3.37
C LEU A 217 -12.47 6.52 2.94
N ILE A 218 -11.93 6.00 1.84
CA ILE A 218 -10.60 6.32 1.35
C ILE A 218 -10.66 6.78 -0.11
N GLU A 219 -9.82 7.74 -0.49
CA GLU A 219 -9.54 8.10 -1.88
C GLU A 219 -8.29 7.35 -2.33
N ILE A 220 -8.43 6.42 -3.27
CA ILE A 220 -7.29 5.77 -3.92
C ILE A 220 -6.73 6.74 -4.94
N VAL A 221 -5.48 7.16 -4.75
CA VAL A 221 -4.74 8.01 -5.66
C VAL A 221 -3.72 7.14 -6.39
N MET A 222 -3.70 7.21 -7.71
CA MET A 222 -2.80 6.41 -8.54
C MET A 222 -2.33 7.22 -9.74
N CYS A 223 -1.01 7.26 -9.93
CA CYS A 223 -0.39 7.82 -11.12
C CYS A 223 -0.09 6.71 -12.14
N ARG A 224 -0.26 7.01 -13.43
CA ARG A 224 0.02 6.08 -14.54
C ARG A 224 1.07 6.67 -15.48
N HIS A 225 2.11 5.89 -15.73
CA HIS A 225 3.15 6.20 -16.71
C HIS A 225 3.06 5.21 -17.87
N GLY A 226 2.16 5.50 -18.81
CA GLY A 226 1.91 4.63 -19.97
C GLY A 226 1.32 3.29 -19.56
N ARG A 227 2.14 2.23 -19.62
CA ARG A 227 1.76 0.85 -19.24
C ARG A 227 2.20 0.44 -17.83
N ALA A 228 2.92 1.32 -17.13
CA ALA A 228 3.36 1.09 -15.76
C ALA A 228 2.51 1.89 -14.76
N ILE A 229 2.36 1.31 -13.57
CA ILE A 229 1.88 2.03 -12.39
C ILE A 229 3.00 2.99 -11.94
N GLY A 230 2.60 4.17 -11.48
CA GLY A 230 3.47 5.13 -10.81
C GLY A 230 3.12 5.22 -9.33
N THR A 231 3.47 6.33 -8.69
CA THR A 231 3.14 6.58 -7.28
C THR A 231 1.65 6.37 -7.02
N SER A 232 1.34 5.48 -6.08
CA SER A 232 -0.02 5.09 -5.72
C SER A 232 -0.13 4.95 -4.21
N TYR A 233 -1.21 5.45 -3.62
CA TYR A 233 -1.42 5.43 -2.16
C TYR A 233 -2.89 5.68 -1.81
N PRO A 234 -3.38 5.15 -0.68
CA PRO A 234 -4.68 5.52 -0.17
C PRO A 234 -4.62 6.90 0.50
N LYS A 235 -5.75 7.60 0.53
CA LYS A 235 -5.94 8.82 1.31
C LYS A 235 -7.22 8.69 2.14
N LEU A 236 -7.07 8.58 3.45
CA LEU A 236 -8.18 8.50 4.40
C LEU A 236 -8.98 9.80 4.38
N LEU A 237 -10.26 9.71 4.04
CA LEU A 237 -11.19 10.84 4.06
C LEU A 237 -11.97 10.86 5.37
N THR A 238 -12.56 9.73 5.74
CA THR A 238 -13.26 9.54 7.02
C THR A 238 -13.28 8.05 7.38
N ARG A 239 -13.66 7.74 8.62
CA ARG A 239 -13.95 6.38 9.06
C ARG A 239 -15.15 6.39 9.98
N ASP A 240 -15.94 5.33 9.91
CA ASP A 240 -17.02 5.09 10.87
C ASP A 240 -16.39 4.79 12.26
N PRO A 241 -17.00 5.29 13.36
CA PRO A 241 -16.46 5.15 14.72
C PRO A 241 -16.29 3.70 15.18
#